data_AF-A0A150N7P8-F1
#
_entry.id   AF-A0A150N7P8-F1
#
_cell.length_a   1.000
_cell.length_b   1.000
_cell.length_c   1.000
_cell.angle_alpha   90.00
_cell.angle_beta   90.00
_cell.angle_gamma   90.00
#
_symmetry.space_group_name_H-M   'P 1'
#
loop_
_entity.id
_entity.type
_entity.pdbx_description
1 polymer ?
#
loop_
_entity_poly.entity_id
_entity_poly.type
_entity_poly.pdbx_seq_one_letter_code
_entity_poly.pdbx_strand_id
1 'polypeptide(L)'
;MELFHQLARRNIKIRKQSGFGAQWRQQWEEVFAGHLTEEEKQHIHLHNRNGVNGYLWHVFSYGMRGCFTGEEAEMAFDQEEKTCC
;
A
#
# COMPACT_ATOMS: atom_id res chain seq x y z
N MET A 1 -11.37 6.31 14.36
CA MET A 1 -12.77 6.79 14.46
C MET A 1 -12.94 8.15 13.81
N GLU A 2 -11.99 9.07 13.98
CA GLU A 2 -12.04 10.43 13.41
C GLU A 2 -12.17 10.48 11.87
N LEU A 3 -11.36 9.70 11.14
CA LEU A 3 -11.42 9.65 9.66
C LEU A 3 -12.80 9.25 9.13
N PHE A 4 -13.45 8.28 9.78
CA PHE A 4 -14.77 7.80 9.36
C PHE A 4 -15.82 8.93 9.47
N HIS A 5 -15.76 9.70 10.55
CA HIS A 5 -16.64 10.86 10.74
C HIS A 5 -16.34 11.98 9.75
N GLN A 6 -15.06 12.26 9.47
CA GLN A 6 -14.65 13.28 8.49
C GLN A 6 -15.15 12.94 7.08
N LEU A 7 -15.00 11.68 6.66
CA LEU A 7 -15.47 11.20 5.36
C LEU A 7 -17.00 11.19 5.27
N ALA A 8 -17.69 10.77 6.33
CA ALA A 8 -19.15 10.81 6.39
C ALA A 8 -19.71 12.24 6.29
N ARG A 9 -19.06 13.23 6.92
CA ARG A 9 -19.43 14.67 6.79
C ARG A 9 -19.33 15.18 5.35
N ARG A 10 -18.52 14.54 4.50
CA ARG A 10 -18.39 14.86 3.07
C ARG A 10 -19.32 14.03 2.18
N ASN A 11 -20.31 13.33 2.76
CA ASN A 11 -21.21 12.41 2.06
C ASN A 11 -20.51 11.26 1.32
N ILE A 12 -19.29 10.90 1.72
CA ILE A 12 -18.59 9.73 1.19
C ILE A 12 -19.16 8.47 1.85
N LYS A 13 -19.63 7.51 1.06
CA LYS A 13 -20.11 6.21 1.57
C LYS A 13 -18.93 5.37 2.01
N ILE A 14 -18.98 4.85 3.24
CA ILE A 14 -17.89 4.05 3.82
C ILE A 14 -18.45 2.72 4.30
N ARG A 15 -17.76 1.63 3.95
CA ARG A 15 -18.06 0.29 4.46
C ARG A 15 -16.84 -0.23 5.20
N LYS A 16 -17.03 -0.70 6.43
CA LYS A 16 -16.00 -1.44 7.15
C LYS A 16 -16.09 -2.90 6.76
N GLN A 17 -14.99 -3.45 6.25
CA GLN A 17 -14.87 -4.87 5.97
C GLN A 17 -13.82 -5.47 6.92
N SER A 18 -14.24 -6.36 7.80
CA SER A 18 -13.35 -7.05 8.75
C SER A 18 -12.85 -8.38 8.16
N GLY A 19 -11.65 -8.82 8.56
CA GLY A 19 -11.10 -10.13 8.19
C GLY A 19 -10.28 -10.17 6.91
N PHE A 20 -10.38 -9.17 6.03
CA PHE A 20 -9.67 -9.14 4.74
C PHE A 20 -8.28 -8.50 4.80
N GLY A 21 -7.90 -7.91 5.94
CA GLY A 21 -6.65 -7.17 6.06
C GLY A 21 -5.40 -8.01 5.79
N ALA A 22 -5.40 -9.28 6.18
CA ALA A 22 -4.28 -10.19 5.88
C ALA A 22 -4.17 -10.46 4.38
N GLN A 23 -5.30 -10.81 3.74
CA GLN A 23 -5.37 -11.08 2.31
C GLN A 23 -4.92 -9.87 1.47
N TRP A 24 -5.39 -8.67 1.79
CA TRP A 24 -5.00 -7.47 1.03
C TRP A 24 -3.53 -7.11 1.18
N ARG A 25 -2.95 -7.32 2.37
CA ARG A 25 -1.51 -7.13 2.56
C ARG A 25 -0.69 -8.14 1.76
N GLN A 26 -1.13 -9.40 1.72
CA GLN A 26 -0.49 -10.42 0.90
C GLN A 26 -0.57 -10.08 -0.60
N GLN A 27 -1.75 -9.71 -1.11
CA GLN A 27 -1.90 -9.30 -2.51
C GLN A 27 -1.04 -8.10 -2.86
N TRP A 28 -0.97 -7.11 -1.96
CA TRP A 28 -0.08 -5.97 -2.13
C TRP A 28 1.38 -6.41 -2.22
N GLU A 29 1.81 -7.29 -1.31
CA GLU A 29 3.19 -7.78 -1.27
C GLU A 29 3.54 -8.55 -2.55
N GLU A 30 2.68 -9.46 -3.00
CA GLU A 30 2.86 -10.21 -4.25
C GLU A 30 3.07 -9.28 -5.45
N VAL A 31 2.30 -8.19 -5.53
CA VAL A 31 2.39 -7.22 -6.64
C VAL A 31 3.65 -6.36 -6.55
N PHE A 32 3.97 -5.84 -5.36
CA PHE A 32 4.97 -4.78 -5.21
C PHE A 32 6.34 -5.27 -4.74
N ALA A 33 6.38 -6.33 -3.92
CA ALA A 33 7.58 -6.85 -3.28
C ALA A 33 7.81 -8.35 -3.56
N GLY A 34 7.01 -8.98 -4.42
CA GLY A 34 7.14 -10.40 -4.76
C GLY A 34 8.44 -10.76 -5.48
N HIS A 35 9.14 -9.77 -6.05
CA HIS A 35 10.46 -9.95 -6.64
C HIS A 35 11.60 -9.99 -5.62
N LEU A 36 11.34 -9.61 -4.36
CA LEU A 36 12.36 -9.58 -3.31
C LEU A 36 12.53 -10.94 -2.63
N THR A 37 13.76 -11.28 -2.27
CA THR A 37 14.03 -12.44 -1.42
C THR A 37 13.59 -12.17 0.03
N GLU A 38 13.43 -13.22 0.82
CA GLU A 38 13.05 -13.07 2.24
C GLU A 38 14.11 -12.27 3.02
N GLU A 39 15.38 -12.39 2.68
CA GLU A 39 16.48 -11.61 3.27
C GLU A 39 16.36 -10.11 2.94
N GLU A 40 16.05 -9.78 1.68
CA GLU A 40 15.82 -8.39 1.25
C GLU A 40 14.61 -7.79 1.96
N LYS A 41 13.51 -8.54 2.05
CA LYS A 41 12.30 -8.14 2.78
C LYS A 41 12.58 -7.90 4.26
N GLN A 42 13.40 -8.75 4.89
CA GLN A 42 13.82 -8.56 6.29
C GLN A 42 14.69 -7.31 6.45
N HIS A 43 15.62 -7.06 5.52
CA HIS A 43 16.52 -5.90 5.55
C HIS A 43 15.77 -4.57 5.55
N ILE A 44 14.69 -4.49 4.75
CA ILE A 44 13.84 -3.29 4.69
C ILE A 44 12.71 -3.30 5.74
N HIS A 45 12.70 -4.26 6.67
CA HIS A 45 11.64 -4.40 7.68
C HIS A 45 10.22 -4.48 7.08
N LEU A 46 10.08 -5.15 5.94
CA LEU A 46 8.79 -5.34 5.26
C LEU A 46 7.81 -6.13 6.14
N HIS A 47 8.35 -7.09 6.89
CA HIS A 47 7.67 -7.81 7.95
C HIS A 47 8.28 -7.44 9.30
N ASN A 48 7.47 -7.42 10.36
CA ASN A 48 8.00 -7.29 11.72
C ASN A 48 8.42 -8.67 12.27
N ARG A 49 8.89 -8.69 13.52
CA ARG A 49 9.42 -9.89 14.20
C ARG A 49 8.47 -11.11 14.24
N ASN A 50 7.18 -10.92 14.02
CA ASN A 50 6.19 -12.00 14.03
C ASN A 50 5.69 -12.35 12.62
N GLY A 51 6.35 -11.87 11.56
CA GLY A 51 5.95 -12.10 10.16
C GLY A 51 4.69 -11.33 9.74
N VAL A 52 4.10 -10.52 10.63
CA VAL A 52 2.80 -9.87 10.41
C VAL A 52 2.86 -8.43 10.89
N ASN A 53 2.52 -7.45 10.04
CA ASN A 53 2.50 -6.00 10.35
C ASN A 53 3.87 -5.30 10.30
N GLY A 54 4.63 -5.45 9.21
CA GLY A 54 5.71 -4.51 8.90
C GLY A 54 5.22 -3.33 8.05
N TYR A 55 6.16 -2.63 7.42
CA TYR A 55 5.90 -1.38 6.70
C TYR A 55 5.99 -1.59 5.20
N LEU A 56 4.84 -1.88 4.56
CA LEU A 56 4.76 -2.16 3.12
C LEU A 56 5.45 -1.08 2.27
N TRP A 57 5.28 0.20 2.63
CA TRP A 57 5.88 1.33 1.92
C TRP A 57 7.41 1.34 1.93
N HIS A 58 8.08 0.57 2.79
CA HIS A 58 9.55 0.50 2.81
C HIS A 58 10.13 -0.03 1.49
N VAL A 59 9.37 -0.78 0.68
CA VAL A 59 9.82 -1.18 -0.66
C VAL A 59 10.24 0.02 -1.50
N PHE A 60 9.56 1.16 -1.35
CA PHE A 60 9.84 2.39 -2.07
C PHE A 60 10.81 3.28 -1.31
N SER A 61 10.66 3.41 0.02
CA SER A 61 11.56 4.23 0.85
C SER A 61 13.02 3.75 0.81
N TYR A 62 13.24 2.44 0.67
CA TYR A 62 14.57 1.85 0.53
C TYR A 62 14.98 1.67 -0.94
N GLY A 63 14.17 2.11 -1.92
CA GLY A 63 14.51 2.03 -3.34
C GLY A 63 14.54 0.61 -3.91
N MET A 64 13.90 -0.36 -3.25
CA MET A 64 13.85 -1.77 -3.70
C MET A 64 12.98 -1.96 -4.95
N ARG A 65 12.20 -0.93 -5.31
CA ARG A 65 11.44 -0.86 -6.56
C ARG A 65 11.45 0.56 -7.09
N GLY A 66 11.65 0.69 -8.40
CA GLY A 66 11.51 1.97 -9.08
C GLY A 66 10.10 2.53 -8.91
N CYS A 67 10.01 3.82 -8.58
CA CYS A 67 8.76 4.56 -8.53
C CYS A 67 8.99 5.97 -9.05
N PHE A 68 7.96 6.56 -9.63
CA PHE A 68 7.95 7.99 -9.93
C PHE A 68 7.80 8.78 -8.64
N THR A 69 8.33 10.00 -8.61
CA THR A 69 8.24 10.90 -7.46
C THR A 69 7.92 12.32 -7.93
N GLY A 70 7.30 13.12 -7.05
CA GLY A 70 6.94 14.51 -7.37
C GLY A 70 6.04 14.62 -8.60
N GLU A 71 6.35 15.55 -9.49
CA GLU A 71 5.56 15.86 -10.68
C GLU A 71 5.36 14.65 -11.60
N GLU A 72 6.38 13.78 -11.74
CA GLU A 72 6.28 12.58 -12.57
C GLU A 72 5.23 11.60 -12.04
N ALA A 73 5.13 11.47 -10.71
CA ALA A 73 4.13 10.62 -10.08
C ALA A 73 2.71 11.17 -10.28
N GLU A 74 2.56 12.49 -10.14
CA GLU A 74 1.29 13.18 -10.35
C GLU A 74 0.81 13.04 -11.79
N MET A 75 1.69 13.29 -12.77
CA MET A 75 1.39 13.13 -14.18
C MET A 75 1.00 11.69 -14.53
N ALA A 76 1.76 10.70 -14.06
CA ALA A 76 1.46 9.30 -14.30
C ALA A 76 0.09 8.91 -13.71
N PHE A 77 -0.22 9.38 -12.49
CA PHE A 77 -1.50 9.12 -11.84
C PHE A 77 -2.68 9.77 -12.58
N ASP A 78 -2.52 10.99 -13.09
CA ASP A 78 -3.56 11.71 -13.81
C ASP A 78 -3.86 11.11 -15.18
N GLN A 79 -2.83 10.58 -15.85
CA GLN A 79 -2.95 9.92 -17.17
C GLN A 79 -3.58 8.53 -17.10
N GLU A 80 -3.51 7.85 -15.96
CA GLU A 80 -4.08 6.51 -15.81
C GLU A 80 -5.62 6.56 -15.93
N GLU A 81 -6.16 5.70 -16.81
CA GLU A 81 -7.59 5.60 -17.07
C GLU A 81 -8.33 4.94 -15.90
N LYS A 82 -9.13 5.73 -15.19
CA LYS A 82 -9.84 5.30 -13.97
C LYS A 82 -11.20 4.72 -14.35
N THR A 83 -11.21 3.44 -14.70
CA THR A 83 -12.41 2.74 -15.22
C THR A 83 -13.43 2.33 -14.15
N CYS A 84 -13.05 2.35 -12.86
CA CYS A 84 -13.86 1.91 -11.73
C CYS A 84 -13.35 2.54 -10.42
N CYS A 85 -14.27 2.81 -9.49
CA CYS A 85 -14.00 3.31 -8.13
C CYS A 85 -14.64 2.42 -7.07
#